data_AF-A0A535MRZ3-F1
#
_entry.id   AF-A0A535MRZ3-F1
#
_cell.length_a   1.000
_cell.length_b   1.000
_cell.length_c   1.000
_cell.angle_alpha   90.00
_cell.angle_beta   90.00
_cell.angle_gamma   90.00
#
_symmetry.space_group_name_H-M   'P 1'
#
loop_
_entity.id
_entity.type
_entity.pdbx_description
1 polymer ?
#
loop_
_entity_poly.entity_id
_entity_poly.type
_entity_poly.pdbx_seq_one_letter_code
_entity_poly.pdbx_strand_id
1 'polypeptide(L)'
;MRLKRILVLGASMVALSLVITSCGSTGGPSSSAKATIRIASFNFSESIILAHMYGDALKNKGYTINYRDKLGNREIVEPSLENGLIDLYAGYAATDLNFIDKRQGAALEAGTDAAANVQKINTRLASKG
;
A
#
# COMPACT_ATOMS: atom_id res chain seq x y z
N MET A 1 -31.94 -12.93 -61.52
CA MET A 1 -31.14 -12.49 -60.35
C MET A 1 -31.97 -12.67 -59.09
N ARG A 2 -31.41 -13.36 -58.08
CA ARG A 2 -32.11 -13.76 -56.85
C ARG A 2 -32.26 -12.57 -55.91
N LEU A 3 -33.30 -11.76 -56.11
CA LEU A 3 -33.82 -10.83 -55.11
C LEU A 3 -35.14 -11.39 -54.59
N LYS A 4 -35.14 -12.00 -53.41
CA LYS A 4 -36.37 -12.37 -52.71
C LYS A 4 -36.11 -12.38 -51.22
N ARG A 5 -36.81 -11.45 -50.54
CA ARG A 5 -37.28 -11.54 -49.15
C ARG A 5 -36.13 -11.41 -48.15
N ILE A 6 -36.06 -10.34 -47.36
CA ILE A 6 -36.92 -10.18 -46.20
C ILE A 6 -37.06 -8.69 -45.90
N LEU A 7 -38.29 -8.22 -46.07
CA LEU A 7 -38.78 -6.90 -45.73
C LEU A 7 -39.63 -7.07 -44.46
N VAL A 8 -39.04 -7.57 -43.38
CA VAL A 8 -39.67 -7.74 -42.06
C VAL A 8 -38.55 -7.77 -41.03
N LEU A 9 -38.33 -6.67 -40.31
CA LEU A 9 -37.75 -6.56 -38.94
C LEU A 9 -37.37 -5.10 -38.59
N GLY A 10 -37.94 -4.09 -39.25
CA GLY A 10 -37.68 -2.67 -38.98
C GLY A 10 -38.52 -2.03 -37.86
N ALA A 11 -39.31 -2.80 -37.12
CA ALA A 11 -40.35 -2.25 -36.23
C ALA A 11 -40.50 -3.02 -34.89
N SER A 12 -39.40 -3.48 -34.31
CA SER A 12 -39.44 -4.08 -32.96
C SER A 12 -38.12 -3.91 -32.21
N MET A 13 -37.77 -2.68 -31.84
CA MET A 13 -37.01 -2.41 -30.61
C MET A 13 -37.11 -0.95 -30.13
N VAL A 14 -38.21 -0.27 -30.47
CA VAL A 14 -38.66 0.98 -29.82
C VAL A 14 -39.30 0.64 -28.46
N ALA A 15 -38.62 -0.19 -27.66
CA ALA A 15 -39.09 -0.65 -26.35
C ALA A 15 -37.94 -1.14 -25.45
N LEU A 16 -36.81 -0.44 -25.47
CA LEU A 16 -35.86 -0.50 -24.35
C LEU A 16 -35.17 0.86 -24.14
N SER A 17 -35.98 1.91 -24.20
CA SER A 17 -35.75 3.12 -23.45
C SER A 17 -35.92 2.81 -21.95
N LEU A 18 -35.04 3.40 -21.13
CA LEU A 18 -34.93 3.33 -19.66
C LEU A 18 -34.07 2.21 -19.06
N VAL A 19 -32.73 2.29 -19.09
CA VAL A 19 -31.87 2.16 -17.88
C VAL A 19 -30.47 2.82 -18.06
N ILE A 20 -30.37 4.05 -18.57
CA ILE A 20 -29.09 4.83 -18.50
C ILE A 20 -29.15 6.02 -17.55
N THR A 21 -30.09 6.01 -16.61
CA THR A 21 -30.10 6.94 -15.46
C THR A 21 -29.87 6.15 -14.19
N SER A 22 -28.61 5.90 -13.83
CA SER A 22 -28.21 5.59 -12.45
C SER A 22 -27.12 6.52 -11.93
N CYS A 23 -27.05 7.74 -12.47
CA CYS A 23 -26.37 8.86 -11.82
C CYS A 23 -27.45 9.69 -11.12
N GLY A 24 -27.80 9.31 -9.90
CA GLY A 24 -28.89 9.95 -9.17
C GLY A 24 -29.22 9.33 -7.81
N SER A 25 -28.31 9.51 -6.84
CA SER A 25 -28.56 9.52 -5.39
C SER A 25 -29.05 8.24 -4.67
N THR A 26 -28.62 8.11 -3.41
CA THR A 26 -29.08 7.15 -2.37
C THR A 26 -28.44 5.75 -2.36
N GLY A 27 -27.12 5.67 -2.34
CA GLY A 27 -26.41 4.50 -1.80
C GLY A 27 -25.84 4.87 -0.45
N GLY A 28 -26.21 4.16 0.62
CA GLY A 28 -25.69 4.35 1.99
C GLY A 28 -24.16 4.37 2.05
N PRO A 29 -23.56 4.66 3.22
CA PRO A 29 -22.12 4.85 3.32
C PRO A 29 -21.40 3.66 2.66
N SER A 30 -20.84 3.89 1.48
CA SER A 30 -19.91 2.95 0.87
C SER A 30 -18.70 3.04 1.78
N SER A 31 -18.66 2.14 2.77
CA SER A 31 -17.47 1.87 3.54
C SER A 31 -16.44 1.42 2.52
N SER A 32 -15.68 2.37 1.98
CA SER A 32 -14.58 2.10 1.08
C SER A 32 -13.70 1.13 1.83
N ALA A 33 -13.57 -0.09 1.30
CA ALA A 33 -12.78 -1.14 1.94
C ALA A 33 -11.39 -0.56 2.26
N LYS A 34 -10.96 -0.71 3.52
CA LYS A 34 -9.66 -0.23 3.96
C LYS A 34 -8.57 -0.85 3.08
N ALA A 35 -7.52 -0.09 2.79
CA ALA A 35 -6.41 -0.56 1.99
C ALA A 35 -5.76 -1.81 2.61
N THR A 36 -5.19 -2.67 1.76
CA THR A 36 -4.33 -3.76 2.23
C THR A 36 -2.96 -3.20 2.57
N ILE A 37 -2.43 -3.52 3.76
CA ILE A 37 -1.09 -3.13 4.21
C ILE A 37 -0.17 -4.33 4.15
N ARG A 38 0.96 -4.18 3.48
CA ARG A 38 2.01 -5.19 3.32
C ARG A 38 3.10 -4.96 4.36
N ILE A 39 3.18 -5.81 5.37
CA ILE A 39 4.13 -5.65 6.48
C ILE A 39 5.28 -6.63 6.29
N ALA A 40 6.51 -6.13 6.24
CA ALA A 40 7.71 -6.95 6.14
C ALA A 40 8.38 -7.21 7.48
N SER A 41 9.10 -8.32 7.54
CA SER A 41 10.06 -8.61 8.61
C SER A 41 11.42 -9.01 8.03
N PHE A 42 12.47 -8.73 8.80
CA PHE A 42 13.81 -9.24 8.56
C PHE A 42 13.89 -10.74 8.92
N ASN A 43 14.99 -11.39 8.56
CA ASN A 43 15.21 -12.82 8.82
C ASN A 43 15.67 -13.11 10.28
N PHE A 44 14.96 -12.56 11.27
CA PHE A 44 15.17 -12.87 12.70
C PHE A 44 13.87 -12.77 13.50
N SER A 45 13.80 -13.51 14.61
CA SER A 45 12.56 -13.75 15.35
C SER A 45 11.87 -12.49 15.87
N GLU A 46 12.63 -11.54 16.44
CA GLU A 46 12.07 -10.29 16.95
C GLU A 46 11.36 -9.49 15.85
N SER A 47 11.95 -9.37 14.66
CA SER A 47 11.31 -8.64 13.56
C SER A 47 9.99 -9.29 13.11
N ILE A 48 9.93 -10.62 13.08
CA ILE A 48 8.71 -11.36 12.76
C ILE A 48 7.63 -11.10 13.83
N ILE A 49 7.99 -11.19 15.11
CA ILE A 49 7.08 -10.93 16.23
C ILE A 49 6.53 -9.50 16.16
N LEU A 50 7.39 -8.50 15.92
CA LEU A 50 6.97 -7.11 15.78
C LEU A 50 6.05 -6.91 14.58
N ALA A 51 6.39 -7.46 13.41
CA ALA A 51 5.55 -7.37 12.21
C ALA A 51 4.14 -7.92 12.46
N HIS A 52 4.04 -9.08 13.11
CA HIS A 52 2.75 -9.69 13.44
C HIS A 52 1.98 -8.90 14.51
N MET A 53 2.65 -8.41 15.55
CA MET A 53 2.05 -7.56 16.58
C MET A 53 1.42 -6.29 16.00
N TYR A 54 2.16 -5.55 15.17
CA TYR A 54 1.62 -4.36 14.48
C TYR A 54 0.53 -4.72 13.47
N GLY A 55 0.70 -5.84 12.75
CA GLY A 55 -0.32 -6.35 11.84
C GLY A 55 -1.63 -6.67 12.54
N ASP A 56 -1.61 -7.34 13.68
CA ASP A 56 -2.82 -7.67 14.43
C ASP A 56 -3.49 -6.42 15.00
N ALA A 57 -2.71 -5.43 15.47
CA ALA A 57 -3.24 -4.13 15.86
C ALA A 57 -3.97 -3.44 14.69
N LEU A 58 -3.43 -3.51 13.47
CA LEU A 58 -4.05 -2.94 12.27
C LEU A 58 -5.26 -3.76 11.79
N LYS A 59 -5.23 -5.09 11.86
CA LYS A 59 -6.40 -5.95 11.59
C LYS A 59 -7.57 -5.58 12.51
N ASN A 60 -7.30 -5.35 13.79
CA ASN A 60 -8.30 -4.90 14.76
C ASN A 60 -8.89 -3.51 14.44
N LYS A 61 -8.24 -2.73 13.57
CA LYS A 61 -8.75 -1.47 13.01
C LYS A 61 -9.39 -1.63 11.62
N GLY A 62 -9.61 -2.87 11.18
CA GLY A 62 -10.29 -3.23 9.94
C GLY A 62 -9.42 -3.23 8.69
N TYR A 63 -8.08 -3.14 8.80
CA TYR A 63 -7.19 -3.26 7.65
C TYR A 63 -6.97 -4.72 7.26
N THR A 64 -6.86 -5.00 5.96
CA THR A 64 -6.35 -6.29 5.47
C THR A 64 -4.83 -6.26 5.53
N ILE A 65 -4.21 -7.28 6.14
CA ILE A 65 -2.75 -7.34 6.29
C ILE A 65 -2.18 -8.48 5.46
N ASN A 66 -1.06 -8.21 4.78
CA ASN A 66 -0.35 -9.18 3.99
C ASN A 66 1.13 -9.22 4.45
N TYR A 67 1.51 -10.28 5.17
CA TYR A 67 2.86 -10.40 5.70
C TYR A 67 3.87 -10.77 4.61
N ARG A 68 5.07 -10.20 4.70
CA ARG A 68 6.26 -10.48 3.89
C ARG A 68 7.38 -10.90 4.84
N ASP A 69 7.22 -12.08 5.41
CA ASP A 69 8.13 -12.54 6.44
C ASP A 69 9.50 -12.92 5.89
N LYS A 70 10.55 -12.62 6.67
CA LYS A 70 11.93 -12.96 6.34
C LYS A 70 12.37 -12.43 4.97
N LEU A 71 11.93 -11.22 4.62
CA LEU A 71 12.15 -10.61 3.30
C LEU A 71 13.65 -10.46 2.97
N GLY A 72 14.49 -10.28 3.98
CA GLY A 72 15.94 -10.24 3.82
C GLY A 72 16.61 -9.31 4.81
N ASN A 73 17.72 -8.72 4.39
CA ASN A 73 18.41 -7.63 5.08
C ASN A 73 17.88 -6.26 4.61
N ARG A 74 18.46 -5.19 5.16
CA ARG A 74 18.02 -3.82 4.90
C ARG A 74 18.16 -3.40 3.45
N GLU A 75 19.21 -3.89 2.80
CA GLU A 75 19.53 -3.68 1.40
C GLU A 75 18.44 -4.23 0.47
N ILE A 76 17.56 -5.10 0.98
CA ILE A 76 16.36 -5.58 0.29
C ILE A 76 15.10 -4.90 0.83
N VAL A 77 14.95 -4.77 2.15
CA VAL A 77 13.74 -4.23 2.79
C VAL A 77 13.53 -2.75 2.46
N GLU A 78 14.55 -1.90 2.56
CA GLU A 78 14.40 -0.46 2.29
C GLU A 78 14.03 -0.15 0.84
N PRO A 79 14.71 -0.71 -0.18
CA PRO A 79 14.28 -0.53 -1.57
C PRO A 79 12.88 -1.10 -1.82
N SER A 80 12.48 -2.17 -1.13
CA SER A 80 11.11 -2.71 -1.23
C SER A 80 10.09 -1.72 -0.67
N LEU A 81 10.43 -0.97 0.38
CA LEU A 81 9.59 0.09 0.93
C LEU A 81 9.51 1.27 -0.04
N GLU A 82 10.64 1.74 -0.56
CA GLU A 82 10.69 2.88 -1.49
C GLU A 82 9.94 2.61 -2.80
N ASN A 83 10.02 1.38 -3.32
CA ASN A 83 9.30 0.98 -4.53
C ASN A 83 7.84 0.56 -4.27
N GLY A 84 7.37 0.69 -3.03
CA GLY A 84 6.00 0.36 -2.64
C GLY A 84 5.66 -1.12 -2.84
N LEU A 85 6.63 -2.03 -2.71
CA LEU A 85 6.41 -3.49 -2.65
C LEU A 85 5.96 -3.93 -1.24
N ILE A 86 6.36 -3.16 -0.23
CA ILE A 86 5.91 -3.25 1.16
C ILE A 86 5.50 -1.85 1.64
N ASP A 87 4.69 -1.78 2.69
CA ASP A 87 4.16 -0.52 3.24
C ASP A 87 4.71 -0.21 4.63
N LEU A 88 5.18 -1.22 5.35
CA LEU A 88 5.59 -1.11 6.75
C LEU A 88 6.65 -2.17 7.09
N TYR A 89 7.60 -1.81 7.93
CA TYR A 89 8.43 -2.74 8.69
C TYR A 89 8.77 -2.10 10.05
N ALA A 90 9.12 -2.92 11.05
CA ALA A 90 9.64 -2.43 12.32
C ALA A 90 11.17 -2.31 12.24
N GLY A 91 11.68 -1.07 12.24
CA GLY A 91 13.10 -0.74 12.14
C GLY A 91 13.71 -0.26 13.47
N TYR A 92 15.02 -0.04 13.45
CA TYR A 92 15.76 0.52 14.59
C TYR A 92 16.27 1.91 14.20
N ALA A 93 15.80 2.95 14.89
CA ALA A 93 16.01 4.34 14.48
C ALA A 93 17.49 4.72 14.22
N ALA A 94 18.42 4.35 15.10
CA ALA A 94 19.84 4.64 14.89
C ALA A 94 20.40 3.93 13.64
N THR A 95 19.99 2.67 13.46
CA THR A 95 20.42 1.80 12.38
C THR A 95 19.89 2.30 11.03
N ASP A 96 18.63 2.73 10.99
CA ASP A 96 17.96 3.29 9.80
C ASP A 96 18.54 4.64 9.40
N LEU A 97 18.76 5.54 10.37
CA LEU A 97 19.43 6.81 10.12
C LEU A 97 20.81 6.61 9.50
N ASN A 98 21.63 5.73 10.07
CA ASN A 98 22.96 5.42 9.54
C ASN A 98 22.92 4.86 8.11
N PHE A 99 21.90 4.09 7.76
CA PHE A 99 21.78 3.54 6.41
C PHE A 99 21.36 4.61 5.39
N ILE A 100 20.43 5.48 5.77
CA ILE A 100 20.03 6.64 4.97
C ILE A 100 21.21 7.58 4.76
N ASP A 101 21.96 7.94 5.83
CA ASP A 101 23.13 8.81 5.74
C ASP A 101 24.20 8.21 4.79
N LYS A 102 24.49 6.90 4.90
CA LYS A 102 25.41 6.20 3.98
C LYS A 102 24.94 6.28 2.53
N ARG A 103 23.65 6.04 2.27
CA ARG A 103 23.08 6.11 0.90
C ARG A 103 23.14 7.52 0.32
N GLN A 104 23.05 8.55 1.17
CA GLN A 104 23.12 9.95 0.75
C GLN A 104 24.55 10.52 0.74
N GLY A 105 25.56 9.75 1.14
CA GLY A 105 26.94 10.23 1.28
C GLY A 105 27.11 11.27 2.41
N ALA A 106 26.21 11.28 3.39
CA ALA A 106 26.24 12.16 4.55
C ALA A 106 27.09 11.56 5.69
N ALA A 107 27.48 12.41 6.64
CA ALA A 107 28.10 11.96 7.90
C ALA A 107 27.11 11.12 8.72
N LEU A 108 27.62 10.12 9.46
CA LEU A 108 26.81 9.28 10.32
C LEU A 108 26.44 10.03 11.59
N GLU A 109 25.15 10.29 11.75
CA GLU A 109 24.65 11.21 12.78
C GLU A 109 23.81 10.52 13.86
N ALA A 110 23.76 9.19 13.87
CA ALA A 110 22.97 8.43 14.84
C ALA A 110 23.54 8.53 16.27
N GLY A 111 22.65 8.84 17.22
CA GLY A 111 22.95 8.88 18.65
C GLY A 111 22.15 7.85 19.46
N THR A 112 22.24 7.94 20.78
CA THR A 112 21.49 7.07 21.72
C THR A 112 20.05 7.50 21.93
N ASP A 113 19.70 8.75 21.57
CA ASP A 113 18.34 9.26 21.67
C ASP A 113 17.50 8.85 20.45
N ALA A 114 16.48 8.01 20.70
CA ALA A 114 15.62 7.51 19.65
C ALA A 114 14.79 8.61 18.97
N ALA A 115 14.30 9.59 19.73
CA ALA A 115 13.47 10.67 19.19
C ALA A 115 14.27 11.60 18.28
N ALA A 116 15.50 11.93 18.67
CA ALA A 116 16.44 12.70 17.86
C ALA A 116 16.79 11.97 16.56
N ASN A 117 17.02 10.65 16.63
CA ASN A 117 17.26 9.84 15.42
C ASN A 117 16.05 9.86 14.47
N VAL A 118 14.83 9.69 15.00
CA VAL A 118 13.60 9.74 14.19
C VAL A 118 13.38 11.13 13.57
N GLN A 119 13.65 12.21 14.31
CA GLN A 119 13.59 13.56 13.74
C GLN A 119 14.55 13.73 12.57
N LYS A 120 15.81 13.30 12.72
CA LYS A 120 16.80 13.32 11.63
C LYS A 120 16.33 12.48 10.43
N ILE A 121 15.80 11.28 10.64
CA ILE A 121 15.22 10.44 9.58
C ILE A 121 14.13 11.20 8.82
N ASN A 122 13.17 11.80 9.54
CA ASN A 122 12.08 12.55 8.91
C ASN A 122 12.62 13.73 8.10
N THR A 123 13.64 14.45 8.58
CA THR A 123 14.30 15.51 7.82
C THR A 123 14.97 14.97 6.55
N ARG A 124 15.65 13.82 6.61
CA ARG A 124 16.34 13.20 5.45
C ARG A 124 15.37 12.68 4.40
N LEU A 125 14.16 12.31 4.80
CA LEU A 125 13.13 11.73 3.93
C LEU A 125 12.07 12.74 3.47
N ALA A 126 12.09 13.98 3.96
CA ALA A 126 11.08 15.01 3.63
C ALA A 126 10.93 15.30 2.12
N SER A 127 11.95 15.01 1.30
CA SER A 127 11.88 15.17 -0.16
C SER A 127 11.19 14.00 -0.88
N LYS A 128 10.92 12.89 -0.19
CA LYS A 128 10.36 11.65 -0.75
C LYS A 128 8.84 11.52 -0.56
N GLY A 129 8.21 12.45 0.17
CA GLY A 129 6.76 12.46 0.43
C GLY A 129 6.34 13.68 1.23
#